data_AF-A0A3B4XNU7-F1
#
_entry.id   AF-A0A3B4XNU7-F1
#
_cell.length_a   1.000
_cell.length_b   1.000
_cell.length_c   1.000
_cell.angle_alpha   90.00
_cell.angle_beta   90.00
_cell.angle_gamma   90.00
#
_symmetry.space_group_name_H-M   'P 1'
#
loop_
_entity.id
_entity.type
_entity.pdbx_description
1 polymer ?
#
loop_
_entity_poly.entity_id
_entity_poly.type
_entity_poly.pdbx_seq_one_letter_code
_entity_poly.pdbx_strand_id
1 'polypeptide(L)'
;LMAKISTTDLYGEKDSFHDNEDDTFYDNLVKLRRSLNIMSVIGYCLAFVLGVLGNGVVIWVTGFKMKKTVNTVWFLNLAVADFLLTACLPLTVTYLAMDFHWPFGHLMCKLHTTITFLNIIYIYICVCVCVHFGCRHILIWTPYFVFRDTLTYSEDDIRCFNNFTLSDDFQTGQFRHQAVAITNFLLGLVVPFTVIVSGYAVIIHRLRRNCTLSSQLSRPLKIIAAVITTFFLCWAPFHIMHLSELVHHTGSQTLGYVLYIGLTMTTSTVETVFH
;
A
#
# COMPACT_ATOMS: atom_id res chain seq x y z
N LEU A 1 0.99 16.85 -3.67
CA LEU A 1 0.56 16.97 -5.08
C LEU A 1 -0.85 16.42 -5.32
N MET A 2 -1.20 15.20 -4.88
CA MET A 2 -2.58 14.68 -5.03
C MET A 2 -3.68 15.50 -4.33
N ALA A 3 -3.35 16.27 -3.29
CA ALA A 3 -4.30 17.18 -2.64
C ALA A 3 -4.72 18.40 -3.51
N LYS A 4 -4.12 18.58 -4.70
CA LYS A 4 -4.59 19.59 -5.66
C LYS A 4 -5.57 19.02 -6.68
N ILE A 5 -5.69 17.70 -6.75
CA ILE A 5 -6.58 17.01 -7.69
C ILE A 5 -7.83 16.57 -6.91
N SER A 6 -8.75 17.50 -6.66
CA SER A 6 -10.14 17.14 -6.34
C SER A 6 -11.10 18.18 -6.91
N THR A 7 -11.99 17.68 -7.77
CA THR A 7 -13.33 18.13 -8.21
C THR A 7 -13.57 19.58 -8.65
N THR A 8 -12.75 20.55 -8.27
CA THR A 8 -12.94 21.97 -8.59
C THR A 8 -12.35 22.34 -9.95
N ASP A 9 -11.28 21.66 -10.37
CA ASP A 9 -10.73 21.76 -11.74
C ASP A 9 -11.63 21.05 -12.79
N LEU A 10 -12.77 20.46 -12.37
CA LEU A 10 -13.70 19.73 -13.24
C LEU A 10 -14.87 20.60 -13.77
N TYR A 11 -14.94 21.88 -13.37
CA TYR A 11 -15.99 22.81 -13.81
C TYR A 11 -15.46 24.09 -14.48
N GLY A 12 -14.14 24.30 -14.47
CA GLY A 12 -13.51 25.45 -15.07
C GLY A 12 -13.06 25.17 -16.50
N GLU A 13 -13.64 25.92 -17.44
CA GLU A 13 -13.18 26.09 -18.83
C GLU A 13 -13.66 25.03 -19.85
N LYS A 14 -14.98 25.05 -20.11
CA LYS A 14 -15.53 24.64 -21.40
C LYS A 14 -15.15 25.69 -22.45
N ASP A 15 -14.07 25.44 -23.19
CA ASP A 15 -13.94 26.01 -24.52
C ASP A 15 -14.37 24.96 -25.54
N SER A 16 -15.42 25.35 -26.28
CA SER A 16 -16.12 24.57 -27.28
C SER A 16 -15.21 24.08 -28.40
N PHE A 17 -15.44 22.82 -28.81
CA PHE A 17 -15.22 22.24 -30.15
C PHE A 17 -14.29 20.99 -30.18
N HIS A 18 -14.70 19.87 -29.54
CA HIS A 18 -14.52 18.49 -30.05
C HIS A 18 -15.22 17.45 -29.12
N ASP A 19 -16.54 17.53 -28.93
CA ASP A 19 -17.12 17.07 -27.65
C ASP A 19 -17.66 15.62 -27.59
N ASN A 20 -17.80 14.84 -28.66
CA ASN A 20 -18.55 13.56 -28.56
C ASN A 20 -17.72 12.32 -28.15
N GLU A 21 -16.49 12.15 -28.65
CA GLU A 21 -15.66 10.98 -28.32
C GLU A 21 -15.02 11.10 -26.94
N ASP A 22 -14.58 12.32 -26.59
CA ASP A 22 -13.98 12.60 -25.29
C ASP A 22 -15.02 12.48 -24.17
N ASP A 23 -16.24 13.05 -24.32
CA ASP A 23 -17.30 12.93 -23.31
C ASP A 23 -17.68 11.47 -23.02
N THR A 24 -17.71 10.63 -24.05
CA THR A 24 -18.02 9.19 -23.92
C THR A 24 -16.89 8.47 -23.17
N PHE A 25 -15.63 8.82 -23.43
CA PHE A 25 -14.49 8.26 -22.70
C PHE A 25 -14.48 8.70 -21.22
N TYR A 26 -14.74 9.97 -20.94
CA TYR A 26 -14.84 10.50 -19.58
C TYR A 26 -15.98 9.87 -18.77
N ASP A 27 -17.17 9.71 -19.36
CA ASP A 27 -18.30 9.06 -18.68
C ASP A 27 -18.00 7.58 -18.33
N ASN A 28 -17.34 6.86 -19.24
CA ASN A 28 -16.87 5.49 -18.97
C ASN A 28 -15.84 5.43 -17.83
N LEU A 29 -14.93 6.41 -17.75
CA LEU A 29 -13.96 6.51 -16.65
C LEU A 29 -14.62 6.83 -15.30
N VAL A 30 -15.61 7.73 -15.27
CA VAL A 30 -16.37 8.05 -14.05
C VAL A 30 -17.15 6.81 -13.57
N LYS A 31 -17.77 6.08 -14.49
CA LYS A 31 -18.44 4.80 -14.20
C LYS A 31 -17.46 3.75 -13.68
N LEU A 32 -16.29 3.61 -14.29
CA LEU A 32 -15.24 2.69 -13.85
C LEU A 32 -14.75 3.05 -12.44
N ARG A 33 -14.45 4.32 -12.17
CA ARG A 33 -14.07 4.81 -10.84
C ARG A 33 -15.14 4.49 -9.80
N ARG A 34 -16.40 4.82 -10.09
CA ARG A 34 -17.51 4.59 -9.15
C ARG A 34 -17.64 3.09 -8.85
N SER A 35 -17.59 2.26 -9.87
CA SER A 35 -17.63 0.80 -9.73
C SER A 35 -16.49 0.29 -8.84
N LEU A 36 -15.26 0.78 -9.06
CA LEU A 36 -14.09 0.38 -8.27
C LEU A 36 -14.14 0.87 -6.83
N ASN A 37 -14.56 2.12 -6.59
CA ASN A 37 -14.76 2.62 -5.23
C ASN A 37 -15.79 1.78 -4.46
N ILE A 38 -16.90 1.40 -5.11
CA ILE A 38 -17.90 0.50 -4.53
C ILE A 38 -17.28 -0.86 -4.22
N MET A 39 -16.50 -1.44 -5.14
CA MET A 39 -15.81 -2.71 -4.91
C MET A 39 -14.81 -2.64 -3.75
N SER A 40 -14.01 -1.58 -3.67
CA SER A 40 -13.06 -1.33 -2.56
C SER A 40 -13.79 -1.16 -1.23
N VAL A 41 -14.89 -0.41 -1.20
CA VAL A 41 -15.72 -0.23 0.02
C VAL A 41 -16.27 -1.57 0.49
N ILE A 42 -16.81 -2.40 -0.41
CA ILE A 42 -17.28 -3.75 -0.07
C ILE A 42 -16.13 -4.60 0.48
N GLY A 43 -14.96 -4.56 -0.17
CA GLY A 43 -13.75 -5.27 0.27
C GLY A 43 -13.33 -4.86 1.68
N TYR A 44 -13.25 -3.56 1.96
CA TYR A 44 -12.89 -3.05 3.28
C TYR A 44 -13.92 -3.38 4.36
N CYS A 45 -15.21 -3.38 4.05
CA CYS A 45 -16.26 -3.83 4.97
C CYS A 45 -16.12 -5.32 5.31
N LEU A 46 -15.83 -6.18 4.32
CA LEU A 46 -15.57 -7.59 4.56
C LEU A 46 -14.30 -7.80 5.40
N ALA A 47 -13.22 -7.08 5.08
CA ALA A 47 -11.98 -7.12 5.84
C ALA A 47 -12.15 -6.64 7.29
N PHE A 48 -12.99 -5.62 7.53
CA PHE A 48 -13.36 -5.19 8.87
C PHE A 48 -14.04 -6.33 9.66
N VAL A 49 -15.08 -6.95 9.09
CA VAL A 49 -15.83 -8.01 9.78
C VAL A 49 -14.94 -9.22 10.05
N LEU A 50 -14.23 -9.71 9.03
CA LEU A 50 -13.35 -10.88 9.14
C LEU A 50 -12.18 -10.60 10.08
N GLY A 51 -11.58 -9.42 9.99
CA GLY A 51 -10.44 -9.00 10.80
C GLY A 51 -10.79 -8.84 12.27
N VAL A 52 -11.88 -8.14 12.60
CA VAL A 52 -12.30 -7.94 14.00
C VAL A 52 -12.71 -9.27 14.64
N LEU A 53 -13.49 -10.10 13.94
CA LEU A 53 -13.93 -11.39 14.47
C LEU A 53 -12.76 -12.38 14.58
N GLY A 54 -11.97 -12.52 13.52
CA GLY A 54 -10.83 -13.44 13.47
C GLY A 54 -9.77 -13.09 14.51
N ASN A 55 -9.28 -11.85 14.49
CA ASN A 55 -8.24 -11.41 15.42
C ASN A 55 -8.75 -11.32 16.86
N GLY A 56 -10.02 -10.97 17.06
CA GLY A 56 -10.65 -11.00 18.39
C GLY A 56 -10.65 -12.40 19.02
N VAL A 57 -10.96 -13.45 18.23
CA VAL A 57 -10.88 -14.84 18.68
C VAL A 57 -9.44 -15.23 19.00
N VAL A 58 -8.46 -14.85 18.16
CA VAL A 58 -7.05 -15.13 18.41
C VAL A 58 -6.57 -14.47 19.71
N ILE A 59 -6.92 -13.19 19.94
CA ILE A 59 -6.62 -12.47 21.18
C ILE A 59 -7.22 -13.20 22.39
N TRP A 60 -8.47 -13.64 22.29
CA TRP A 60 -9.10 -14.38 23.39
C TRP A 60 -8.35 -15.69 23.69
N VAL A 61 -8.11 -16.52 22.67
CA VAL A 61 -7.45 -17.82 22.85
C VAL A 61 -6.02 -17.64 23.38
N THR A 62 -5.24 -16.75 22.78
CA THR A 62 -3.83 -16.53 23.17
C THR A 62 -3.70 -15.83 24.53
N GLY A 63 -4.60 -14.91 24.86
CA GLY A 63 -4.56 -14.14 26.11
C GLY A 63 -5.08 -14.90 27.34
N PHE A 64 -6.14 -15.70 27.17
CA PHE A 64 -6.85 -16.32 28.31
C PHE A 64 -6.77 -17.85 28.36
N LYS A 65 -6.52 -18.54 27.23
CA LYS A 65 -6.48 -20.02 27.19
C LYS A 65 -5.06 -20.58 27.12
N MET A 66 -4.09 -19.83 26.61
CA MET A 66 -2.70 -20.28 26.47
C MET A 66 -1.81 -19.82 27.62
N LYS A 67 -0.76 -20.60 27.92
CA LYS A 67 0.28 -20.20 28.89
C LYS A 67 1.11 -19.07 28.29
N LYS A 68 1.47 -18.07 29.11
CA LYS A 68 2.36 -16.98 28.70
C LYS A 68 3.77 -17.52 28.44
N THR A 69 4.12 -17.64 27.17
CA THR A 69 5.45 -17.90 26.64
C THR A 69 5.86 -16.74 25.72
N VAL A 70 7.15 -16.65 25.39
CA VAL A 70 7.66 -15.65 24.42
C VAL A 70 6.83 -15.72 23.13
N ASN A 71 6.69 -16.91 22.54
CA ASN A 71 5.97 -17.11 21.27
C ASN A 71 4.49 -16.69 21.35
N THR A 72 3.79 -17.03 22.44
CA THR A 72 2.38 -16.63 22.60
C THR A 72 2.22 -15.13 22.79
N VAL A 73 3.17 -14.46 23.43
CA VAL A 73 3.16 -12.99 23.57
C VAL A 73 3.38 -12.32 22.21
N TRP A 74 4.28 -12.86 21.38
CA TRP A 74 4.46 -12.39 20.00
C TRP A 74 3.19 -12.54 19.17
N PHE A 75 2.55 -13.72 19.19
CA PHE A 75 1.28 -13.93 18.47
C PHE A 75 0.15 -13.03 18.99
N LEU A 76 0.08 -12.80 20.30
CA LEU A 76 -0.89 -11.88 20.89
C LEU A 76 -0.66 -10.44 20.41
N ASN A 77 0.58 -9.96 20.39
CA ASN A 77 0.90 -8.61 19.93
C ASN A 77 0.58 -8.40 18.44
N LEU A 78 0.87 -9.40 17.60
CA LEU A 78 0.49 -9.39 16.18
C LEU A 78 -1.04 -9.30 16.05
N ALA A 79 -1.78 -10.18 16.72
CA ALA A 79 -3.25 -10.18 16.67
C ALA A 79 -3.87 -8.87 17.19
N VAL A 80 -3.27 -8.24 18.21
CA VAL A 80 -3.70 -6.91 18.68
C VAL A 80 -3.44 -5.84 17.62
N ALA A 81 -2.28 -5.85 16.95
CA ALA A 81 -1.99 -4.91 15.87
C ALA A 81 -2.95 -5.10 14.69
N ASP A 82 -3.26 -6.34 14.32
CA ASP A 82 -4.20 -6.66 13.25
C ASP A 82 -5.63 -6.26 13.60
N PHE A 83 -6.03 -6.49 14.85
CA PHE A 83 -7.32 -6.04 15.38
C PHE A 83 -7.46 -4.52 15.35
N LEU A 84 -6.43 -3.78 15.80
CA LEU A 84 -6.44 -2.32 15.79
C LEU A 84 -6.48 -1.74 14.38
N LEU A 85 -5.74 -2.32 13.43
CA LEU A 85 -5.78 -1.92 12.03
C LEU A 85 -7.16 -2.17 11.43
N THR A 86 -7.67 -3.38 11.59
CA THR A 86 -8.98 -3.76 11.02
C THR A 86 -10.10 -2.96 11.63
N ALA A 87 -10.07 -2.66 12.94
CA ALA A 87 -11.02 -1.76 13.60
C ALA A 87 -10.98 -0.31 13.10
N CYS A 88 -9.86 0.14 12.51
CA CYS A 88 -9.73 1.47 11.92
C CYS A 88 -10.13 1.54 10.43
N LEU A 89 -10.36 0.40 9.76
CA LEU A 89 -10.79 0.36 8.35
C LEU A 89 -12.06 1.18 8.03
N PRO A 90 -13.05 1.31 8.93
CA PRO A 90 -14.20 2.19 8.70
C PRO A 90 -13.81 3.65 8.43
N LEU A 91 -12.69 4.14 8.98
CA LEU A 91 -12.19 5.49 8.69
C LEU A 91 -11.80 5.64 7.22
N THR A 92 -11.16 4.61 6.65
CA THR A 92 -10.81 4.55 5.23
C THR A 92 -12.06 4.42 4.35
N VAL A 93 -13.05 3.63 4.78
CA VAL A 93 -14.34 3.53 4.08
C VAL A 93 -15.05 4.88 4.03
N THR A 94 -15.12 5.58 5.15
CA THR A 94 -15.72 6.92 5.22
C THR A 94 -14.95 7.92 4.36
N TYR A 95 -13.62 7.90 4.41
CA TYR A 95 -12.76 8.71 3.54
C TYR A 95 -13.03 8.46 2.05
N LEU A 96 -13.16 7.20 1.63
CA LEU A 96 -13.51 6.85 0.25
C LEU A 96 -14.95 7.22 -0.14
N ALA A 97 -15.89 7.12 0.80
CA ALA A 97 -17.30 7.39 0.57
C ALA A 97 -17.61 8.89 0.42
N MET A 98 -16.81 9.76 1.06
CA MET A 98 -16.96 11.22 0.97
C MET A 98 -16.00 11.84 -0.05
N ASP A 99 -15.69 11.11 -1.11
CA ASP A 99 -14.79 11.56 -2.18
C ASP A 99 -13.49 12.16 -1.63
N PHE A 100 -12.86 11.45 -0.69
CA PHE A 100 -11.55 11.74 -0.12
C PHE A 100 -11.51 12.92 0.86
N HIS A 101 -12.67 13.28 1.42
CA HIS A 101 -12.74 14.17 2.56
C HIS A 101 -12.44 13.42 3.88
N TRP A 102 -11.61 14.01 4.74
CA TRP A 102 -11.20 13.47 6.04
C TRP A 102 -11.78 14.31 7.20
N PRO A 103 -12.91 13.89 7.81
CA PRO A 103 -13.59 14.68 8.84
C PRO A 103 -13.06 14.42 10.26
N PHE A 104 -12.23 13.39 10.45
CA PHE A 104 -11.81 12.92 11.78
C PHE A 104 -10.69 13.74 12.42
N GLY A 105 -10.26 14.81 11.74
CA GLY A 105 -9.19 15.69 12.18
C GLY A 105 -7.78 15.08 12.10
N HIS A 106 -6.79 15.91 12.39
CA HIS A 106 -5.36 15.57 12.24
C HIS A 106 -4.92 14.40 13.12
N LEU A 107 -5.43 14.30 14.37
CA LEU A 107 -5.05 13.24 15.31
C LEU A 107 -5.36 11.85 14.75
N MET A 108 -6.57 11.65 14.20
CA MET A 108 -6.99 10.36 13.66
C MET A 108 -6.26 10.01 12.36
N CYS A 109 -5.93 11.00 11.53
CA CYS A 109 -5.10 10.79 10.33
C CYS A 109 -3.72 10.23 10.71
N LYS A 110 -3.08 10.81 11.73
CA LYS A 110 -1.77 10.36 12.22
C LYS A 110 -1.85 9.02 12.95
N LEU A 111 -2.89 8.81 13.75
CA LEU A 111 -3.12 7.56 14.48
C LEU A 111 -3.35 6.39 13.52
N HIS A 112 -4.19 6.58 12.48
CA HIS A 112 -4.42 5.58 11.44
C HIS A 112 -3.09 5.15 10.78
N THR A 113 -2.27 6.12 10.34
CA THR A 113 -0.96 5.82 9.75
C THR A 113 0.01 5.15 10.74
N THR A 114 -0.04 5.51 12.03
CA THR A 114 0.78 4.87 13.06
C THR A 114 0.41 3.39 13.22
N ILE A 115 -0.89 3.09 13.26
CA ILE A 115 -1.39 1.72 13.41
C ILE A 115 -0.99 0.87 12.20
N THR A 116 -1.15 1.39 10.97
CA THR A 116 -0.69 0.71 9.76
C THR A 116 0.82 0.45 9.80
N PHE A 117 1.62 1.42 10.24
CA PHE A 117 3.08 1.25 10.35
C PHE A 117 3.47 0.17 11.36
N LEU A 118 2.85 0.17 12.55
CA LEU A 118 3.09 -0.86 13.57
C LEU A 118 2.67 -2.25 13.09
N ASN A 119 1.50 -2.35 12.46
CA ASN A 119 0.99 -3.59 11.92
C ASN A 119 1.95 -4.21 10.89
N ILE A 120 2.41 -3.39 9.94
CA ILE A 120 3.40 -3.78 8.94
C ILE A 120 4.69 -4.30 9.62
N ILE A 121 5.19 -3.60 10.64
CA ILE A 121 6.38 -4.04 11.40
C ILE A 121 6.16 -5.44 12.01
N TYR A 122 5.02 -5.68 12.66
CA TYR A 122 4.73 -6.97 13.29
C TYR A 122 4.58 -8.10 12.28
N ILE A 123 3.91 -7.88 11.15
CA ILE A 123 3.79 -8.86 10.06
C ILE A 123 5.18 -9.24 9.53
N TYR A 124 6.04 -8.25 9.25
CA TYR A 124 7.38 -8.53 8.73
C TYR A 124 8.28 -9.28 9.73
N ILE A 125 8.13 -8.99 11.02
CA ILE A 125 8.83 -9.75 12.07
C ILE A 125 8.28 -11.19 12.13
N CYS A 126 6.97 -11.39 11.91
CA CYS A 126 6.32 -12.70 11.95
C CYS A 126 6.66 -13.59 10.73
N VAL A 127 6.69 -13.04 9.52
CA VAL A 127 6.87 -13.80 8.26
C VAL A 127 8.30 -14.35 8.10
N CYS A 128 9.25 -14.02 9.00
CA CYS A 128 10.60 -14.60 9.00
C CYS A 128 11.32 -14.48 7.64
N VAL A 129 11.51 -13.25 7.17
CA VAL A 129 12.62 -12.93 6.27
C VAL A 129 13.55 -12.02 7.05
N CYS A 130 14.72 -12.54 7.42
CA CYS A 130 15.89 -11.90 8.03
C CYS A 130 15.73 -10.45 8.53
N VAL A 131 16.32 -10.14 9.69
CA VAL A 131 16.56 -8.77 10.20
C VAL A 131 16.96 -7.77 9.10
N HIS A 132 17.64 -8.24 8.04
CA HIS A 132 17.97 -7.50 6.82
C HIS A 132 16.78 -6.98 5.96
N PHE A 133 15.72 -7.77 5.74
CA PHE A 133 14.54 -7.34 4.94
C PHE A 133 13.58 -6.49 5.77
N GLY A 134 13.41 -6.79 7.06
CA GLY A 134 12.62 -5.97 7.98
C GLY A 134 13.16 -4.55 8.12
N CYS A 135 14.47 -4.38 8.34
CA CYS A 135 15.10 -3.06 8.43
C CYS A 135 14.90 -2.23 7.15
N ARG A 136 14.93 -2.88 5.99
CA ARG A 136 14.76 -2.22 4.69
C ARG A 136 13.32 -1.73 4.47
N HIS A 137 12.31 -2.51 4.87
CA HIS A 137 10.93 -2.02 4.84
C HIS A 137 10.69 -0.92 5.87
N ILE A 138 11.24 -1.02 7.08
CA ILE A 138 11.17 0.06 8.07
C ILE A 138 11.73 1.36 7.48
N LEU A 139 12.89 1.30 6.81
CA LEU A 139 13.50 2.45 6.12
C LEU A 139 12.61 3.00 5.00
N ILE A 140 11.92 2.13 4.25
CA ILE A 140 11.01 2.51 3.16
C ILE A 140 9.75 3.20 3.68
N TRP A 141 9.19 2.72 4.80
CA TRP A 141 7.92 3.19 5.37
C TRP A 141 8.05 4.39 6.32
N THR A 142 9.23 4.56 6.94
CA THR A 142 9.55 5.70 7.83
C THR A 142 9.25 7.07 7.20
N PRO A 143 9.67 7.39 5.97
CA PRO A 143 9.36 8.70 5.38
C PRO A 143 7.85 8.92 5.23
N TYR A 144 7.07 7.92 4.84
CA TYR A 144 5.60 8.07 4.75
C TYR A 144 4.94 8.31 6.10
N PHE A 145 5.52 7.80 7.18
CA PHE A 145 5.06 8.10 8.53
C PHE A 145 5.45 9.52 8.96
N VAL A 146 6.73 9.88 8.82
CA VAL A 146 7.28 11.17 9.29
C VAL A 146 6.66 12.35 8.54
N PHE A 147 6.43 12.18 7.23
CA PHE A 147 5.86 13.23 6.39
C PHE A 147 4.33 13.19 6.33
N ARG A 148 3.62 12.39 7.16
CA ARG A 148 2.15 12.37 7.14
C ARG A 148 1.56 13.62 7.80
N ASP A 149 0.61 14.27 7.12
CA ASP A 149 -0.02 15.52 7.58
C ASP A 149 -1.46 15.68 7.02
N THR A 150 -2.16 16.73 7.44
CA THR A 150 -3.48 17.13 6.89
C THR A 150 -3.40 18.44 6.13
N LEU A 151 -3.95 18.49 4.93
CA LEU A 151 -4.09 19.72 4.14
C LEU A 151 -5.54 20.16 4.13
N THR A 152 -5.76 21.45 4.39
CA THR A 152 -7.02 22.15 4.15
C THR A 152 -6.97 22.78 2.76
N TYR A 153 -7.76 22.26 1.81
CA TYR A 153 -7.88 22.82 0.45
C TYR A 153 -8.91 23.96 0.40
N SER A 154 -9.96 23.86 1.22
CA SER A 154 -10.99 24.87 1.48
C SER A 154 -11.47 24.76 2.94
N GLU A 155 -12.32 25.69 3.44
CA GLU A 155 -12.82 25.66 4.83
C GLU A 155 -13.46 24.31 5.23
N ASP A 156 -14.00 23.56 4.26
CA ASP A 156 -14.68 22.27 4.46
C ASP A 156 -14.01 21.07 3.76
N ASP A 157 -12.85 21.21 3.09
CA ASP A 157 -12.14 20.09 2.46
C ASP A 157 -10.78 19.81 3.12
N ILE A 158 -10.76 18.80 4.00
CA ILE A 158 -9.57 18.33 4.71
C ILE A 158 -9.14 17.00 4.10
N ARG A 159 -7.88 16.88 3.68
CA ARG A 159 -7.33 15.61 3.16
C ARG A 159 -6.12 15.17 3.95
N CYS A 160 -6.03 13.87 4.22
CA CYS A 160 -4.90 13.23 4.90
C CYS A 160 -3.87 12.80 3.84
N PHE A 161 -2.69 13.42 3.82
CA PHE A 161 -1.71 13.27 2.73
C PHE A 161 -0.27 13.28 3.26
N ASN A 162 0.70 12.99 2.39
CA ASN A 162 2.12 13.08 2.73
C ASN A 162 2.68 14.47 2.37
N ASN A 163 3.00 15.26 3.38
CA ASN A 163 3.61 16.59 3.32
C ASN A 163 5.13 16.51 3.21
N PHE A 164 5.64 16.27 2.00
CA PHE A 164 7.08 16.30 1.72
C PHE A 164 7.66 17.73 1.68
N THR A 165 6.79 18.75 1.65
CA THR A 165 7.09 20.19 1.72
C THR A 165 7.04 20.68 3.17
N LEU A 166 7.93 20.21 4.03
CA LEU A 166 8.05 20.70 5.42
C LEU A 166 8.58 22.16 5.53
N SER A 167 8.83 22.82 4.41
CA SER A 167 9.29 24.21 4.30
C SER A 167 8.73 24.76 3.00
N ASP A 168 8.29 26.03 2.95
CA ASP A 168 7.60 26.70 1.83
C ASP A 168 8.31 26.72 0.46
N ASP A 169 9.39 25.94 0.28
CA ASP A 169 10.07 25.76 -0.99
C ASP A 169 9.53 24.53 -1.74
N PHE A 170 8.73 24.81 -2.77
CA PHE A 170 8.14 23.81 -3.67
C PHE A 170 9.20 22.93 -4.34
N GLN A 171 10.37 23.48 -4.67
CA GLN A 171 11.44 22.70 -5.30
C GLN A 171 11.97 21.62 -4.34
N THR A 172 12.33 21.99 -3.11
CA THR A 172 12.86 21.05 -2.11
C THR A 172 11.88 19.92 -1.80
N GLY A 173 10.58 20.22 -1.68
CA GLY A 173 9.57 19.18 -1.44
C GLY A 173 9.40 18.21 -2.60
N GLN A 174 9.46 18.71 -3.84
CA GLN A 174 9.41 17.88 -5.05
C GLN A 174 10.63 16.94 -5.13
N PHE A 175 11.84 17.45 -4.86
CA PHE A 175 13.05 16.62 -4.82
C PHE A 175 12.96 15.54 -3.74
N ARG A 176 12.43 15.86 -2.55
CA ARG A 176 12.22 14.87 -1.47
C ARG A 176 11.23 13.79 -1.86
N HIS A 177 10.09 14.18 -2.45
CA HIS A 177 9.09 13.23 -2.92
C HIS A 177 9.67 12.28 -3.99
N GLN A 178 10.39 12.85 -4.98
CA GLN A 178 11.07 12.07 -6.01
C GLN A 178 12.12 11.12 -5.44
N ALA A 179 12.98 11.62 -4.54
CA ALA A 179 14.01 10.82 -3.91
C ALA A 179 13.39 9.65 -3.13
N VAL A 180 12.37 9.91 -2.29
CA VAL A 180 11.68 8.88 -1.52
C VAL A 180 11.08 7.82 -2.44
N ALA A 181 10.33 8.22 -3.45
CA ALA A 181 9.65 7.27 -4.33
C ALA A 181 10.64 6.46 -5.22
N ILE A 182 11.72 7.07 -5.73
CA ILE A 182 12.76 6.36 -6.49
C ILE A 182 13.53 5.40 -5.57
N THR A 183 13.97 5.87 -4.40
CA THR A 183 14.68 5.03 -3.43
C THR A 183 13.80 3.85 -3.00
N ASN A 184 12.51 4.08 -2.78
CA ASN A 184 11.55 3.03 -2.43
C ASN A 184 11.28 2.06 -3.57
N PHE A 185 11.35 2.48 -4.83
CA PHE A 185 11.26 1.57 -5.98
C PHE A 185 12.51 0.69 -6.10
N LEU A 186 13.71 1.28 -6.00
CA LEU A 186 14.97 0.55 -6.10
C LEU A 186 15.15 -0.43 -4.94
N LEU A 187 14.82 0.02 -3.71
CA LEU A 187 14.89 -0.79 -2.50
C LEU A 187 13.64 -1.66 -2.31
N GLY A 188 12.49 -1.35 -2.87
CA GLY A 188 11.30 -2.21 -2.74
C GLY A 188 11.30 -3.35 -3.74
N LEU A 189 11.72 -3.09 -4.98
CA LEU A 189 11.47 -3.98 -6.11
C LEU A 189 12.74 -4.41 -6.86
N VAL A 190 13.60 -3.48 -7.26
CA VAL A 190 14.69 -3.79 -8.20
C VAL A 190 15.77 -4.65 -7.55
N VAL A 191 16.33 -4.21 -6.42
CA VAL A 191 17.42 -4.95 -5.77
C VAL A 191 16.98 -6.33 -5.22
N PRO A 192 15.77 -6.52 -4.63
CA PRO A 192 15.36 -7.85 -4.20
C PRO A 192 15.12 -8.76 -5.41
N PHE A 193 14.52 -8.23 -6.49
CA PHE A 193 14.28 -8.99 -7.72
C PHE A 193 15.59 -9.45 -8.37
N THR A 194 16.61 -8.59 -8.45
CA THR A 194 17.91 -8.96 -9.03
C THR A 194 18.65 -10.00 -8.20
N VAL A 195 18.66 -9.88 -6.87
CA VAL A 195 19.25 -10.87 -5.95
C VAL A 195 18.55 -12.23 -6.11
N ILE A 196 17.23 -12.22 -6.25
CA ILE A 196 16.42 -13.43 -6.38
C ILE A 196 16.66 -14.10 -7.74
N VAL A 197 16.56 -13.35 -8.84
CA VAL A 197 16.79 -13.89 -10.19
C VAL A 197 18.20 -14.45 -10.33
N SER A 198 19.22 -13.73 -9.84
CA SER A 198 20.61 -14.21 -9.86
C SER A 198 20.82 -15.44 -8.97
N GLY A 199 20.25 -15.45 -7.76
CA GLY A 199 20.30 -16.60 -6.86
C GLY A 199 19.64 -17.84 -7.44
N TYR A 200 18.46 -17.70 -8.04
CA TYR A 200 17.77 -18.80 -8.71
C TYR A 200 18.51 -19.29 -9.96
N ALA A 201 19.12 -18.39 -10.75
CA ALA A 201 19.94 -18.79 -11.89
C ALA A 201 21.12 -19.68 -11.45
N VAL A 202 21.81 -19.32 -10.36
CA VAL A 202 22.91 -20.13 -9.79
C VAL A 202 22.40 -21.47 -9.27
N ILE A 203 21.27 -21.49 -8.58
CA ILE A 203 20.66 -22.73 -8.05
C ILE A 203 20.24 -23.67 -9.20
N ILE A 204 19.55 -23.16 -10.22
CA ILE A 204 19.13 -23.93 -11.40
C ILE A 204 20.34 -24.49 -12.13
N HIS A 205 21.39 -23.69 -12.30
CA HIS A 205 22.64 -24.15 -12.90
C HIS A 205 23.27 -25.29 -12.09
N ARG A 206 23.30 -25.18 -10.76
CA ARG A 206 23.82 -26.22 -9.87
C ARG A 206 22.96 -27.50 -9.88
N LEU A 207 21.64 -27.39 -9.98
CA LEU A 207 20.72 -28.52 -10.05
C LEU A 207 20.80 -29.25 -11.40
N ARG A 208 21.00 -28.51 -12.51
CA ARG A 208 21.24 -29.11 -13.83
C ARG A 208 22.53 -29.90 -13.88
N ARG A 209 23.54 -29.49 -13.11
CA ARG A 209 24.83 -30.19 -13.05
C ARG A 209 24.81 -31.43 -12.15
N ASN A 210 23.93 -31.46 -11.13
CA ASN A 210 23.85 -32.54 -10.14
C ASN A 210 22.42 -33.11 -10.04
N CYS A 211 22.09 -34.11 -10.87
CA CYS A 211 20.75 -34.72 -10.95
C CYS A 211 20.24 -35.33 -9.63
N THR A 212 21.12 -35.81 -8.75
CA THR A 212 20.78 -36.31 -7.41
C THR A 212 20.35 -35.21 -6.43
N LEU A 213 20.91 -34.00 -6.57
CA LEU A 213 20.49 -32.83 -5.79
C LEU A 213 19.16 -32.25 -6.31
N SER A 214 18.89 -32.42 -7.61
CA SER A 214 17.65 -32.01 -8.27
C SER A 214 16.41 -32.69 -7.69
N SER A 215 16.47 -34.00 -7.43
CA SER A 215 15.35 -34.74 -6.86
C SER A 215 15.02 -34.33 -5.41
N GLN A 216 16.04 -34.03 -4.57
CA GLN A 216 15.84 -33.60 -3.19
C GLN A 216 15.38 -32.14 -3.05
N LEU A 217 15.92 -31.22 -3.87
CA LEU A 217 15.74 -29.77 -3.65
C LEU A 217 14.65 -29.13 -4.52
N SER A 218 14.15 -29.83 -5.55
CA SER A 218 13.13 -29.30 -6.48
C SER A 218 11.79 -28.97 -5.81
N ARG A 219 11.34 -29.75 -4.82
CA ARG A 219 10.10 -29.50 -4.08
C ARG A 219 10.17 -28.24 -3.19
N PRO A 220 11.13 -28.11 -2.24
CA PRO A 220 11.23 -26.90 -1.42
C PRO A 220 11.55 -25.65 -2.24
N LEU A 221 12.36 -25.74 -3.31
CA LEU A 221 12.64 -24.60 -4.17
C LEU A 221 11.41 -24.10 -4.94
N LYS A 222 10.52 -25.00 -5.39
CA LYS A 222 9.24 -24.61 -6.00
C LYS A 222 8.35 -23.86 -5.03
N ILE A 223 8.31 -24.30 -3.77
CA ILE A 223 7.54 -23.63 -2.71
C ILE A 223 8.11 -22.23 -2.44
N ILE A 224 9.42 -22.11 -2.22
CA ILE A 224 10.09 -20.81 -1.99
C ILE A 224 9.91 -19.89 -3.20
N ALA A 225 10.04 -20.41 -4.43
CA ALA A 225 9.83 -19.65 -5.66
C ALA A 225 8.39 -19.16 -5.81
N ALA A 226 7.41 -19.99 -5.45
CA ALA A 226 6.00 -19.59 -5.45
C ALA A 226 5.75 -18.46 -4.45
N VAL A 227 6.22 -18.59 -3.20
CA VAL A 227 6.06 -17.56 -2.15
C VAL A 227 6.68 -16.22 -2.59
N ILE A 228 7.90 -16.26 -3.11
CA ILE A 228 8.61 -15.06 -3.60
C ILE A 228 7.89 -14.44 -4.80
N THR A 229 7.42 -15.26 -5.74
CA THR A 229 6.71 -14.76 -6.92
C THR A 229 5.41 -14.10 -6.53
N THR A 230 4.64 -14.69 -5.62
CA THR A 230 3.43 -14.08 -5.07
C THR A 230 3.75 -12.75 -4.37
N PHE A 231 4.81 -12.69 -3.57
CA PHE A 231 5.26 -11.44 -2.94
C PHE A 231 5.49 -10.33 -3.99
N PHE A 232 6.25 -10.59 -5.05
CA PHE A 232 6.47 -9.57 -6.09
C PHE A 232 5.22 -9.24 -6.90
N LEU A 233 4.37 -10.22 -7.21
CA LEU A 233 3.12 -9.95 -7.92
C LEU A 233 2.18 -9.05 -7.12
N CYS A 234 2.20 -9.15 -5.80
CA CYS A 234 1.41 -8.30 -4.92
C CYS A 234 2.07 -6.93 -4.66
N TRP A 235 3.40 -6.86 -4.55
CA TRP A 235 4.12 -5.63 -4.20
C TRP A 235 4.58 -4.78 -5.39
N ALA A 236 4.92 -5.40 -6.53
CA ALA A 236 5.39 -4.67 -7.71
C ALA A 236 4.36 -3.66 -8.23
N PRO A 237 3.06 -3.97 -8.31
CA PRO A 237 2.05 -3.01 -8.73
C PRO A 237 2.07 -1.74 -7.86
N PHE A 238 2.16 -1.87 -6.54
CA PHE A 238 2.23 -0.72 -5.62
C PHE A 238 3.44 0.19 -5.92
N HIS A 239 4.63 -0.38 -6.05
CA HIS A 239 5.84 0.40 -6.35
C HIS A 239 5.83 1.03 -7.74
N ILE A 240 5.23 0.36 -8.73
CA ILE A 240 5.11 0.88 -10.11
C ILE A 240 4.10 2.03 -10.15
N MET A 241 2.95 1.89 -9.49
CA MET A 241 1.94 2.96 -9.43
C MET A 241 2.48 4.21 -8.72
N HIS A 242 3.24 4.01 -7.64
CA HIS A 242 3.84 5.13 -6.92
C HIS A 242 4.98 5.83 -7.69
N LEU A 243 5.77 5.09 -8.47
CA LEU A 243 6.77 5.69 -9.36
C LEU A 243 6.12 6.46 -10.51
N SER A 244 5.03 5.94 -11.05
CA SER A 244 4.34 6.56 -12.19
C SER A 244 3.54 7.82 -11.79
N GLU A 245 3.16 7.97 -10.52
CA GLU A 245 2.72 9.23 -9.91
C GLU A 245 3.76 10.35 -10.06
N LEU A 246 5.07 10.06 -9.99
CA LEU A 246 6.13 11.06 -10.15
C LEU A 246 6.30 11.53 -11.60
N VAL A 247 6.00 10.66 -12.57
CA VAL A 247 6.14 10.93 -14.01
C VAL A 247 5.00 11.79 -14.53
N HIS A 248 3.98 12.04 -13.71
CA HIS A 248 2.78 12.81 -14.07
C HIS A 248 3.04 14.29 -14.41
N HIS A 249 4.26 14.79 -14.28
CA HIS A 249 4.62 16.14 -14.73
C HIS A 249 4.56 16.37 -16.25
N THR A 250 4.35 15.33 -17.07
CA THR A 250 4.37 15.44 -18.54
C THR A 250 3.21 14.73 -19.27
N GLY A 251 2.14 14.30 -18.59
CA GLY A 251 1.08 13.48 -19.21
C GLY A 251 -0.37 13.89 -18.90
N SER A 252 -1.26 13.57 -19.85
CA SER A 252 -2.73 13.76 -19.85
C SER A 252 -3.44 13.45 -18.52
N GLN A 253 -4.52 14.19 -18.21
CA GLN A 253 -5.36 14.04 -17.01
C GLN A 253 -5.83 12.58 -16.78
N THR A 254 -6.03 11.82 -17.87
CA THR A 254 -6.36 10.38 -17.85
C THR A 254 -5.33 9.55 -17.09
N LEU A 255 -4.04 9.87 -17.23
CA LEU A 255 -2.97 9.16 -16.55
C LEU A 255 -3.03 9.40 -15.04
N GLY A 256 -3.32 10.64 -14.61
CA GLY A 256 -3.45 10.97 -13.18
C GLY A 256 -4.55 10.16 -12.50
N TYR A 257 -5.64 9.92 -13.23
CA TYR A 257 -6.76 9.12 -12.74
C TYR A 257 -6.48 7.61 -12.70
N VAL A 258 -5.82 7.05 -13.72
CA VAL A 258 -5.40 5.65 -13.70
C VAL A 258 -4.41 5.39 -12.57
N LEU A 259 -3.50 6.33 -12.33
CA LEU A 259 -2.52 6.29 -11.24
C LEU A 259 -3.20 6.29 -9.87
N TYR A 260 -4.19 7.15 -9.71
CA TYR A 260 -4.94 7.28 -8.49
C TYR A 260 -5.76 6.02 -8.12
N ILE A 261 -6.48 5.50 -9.11
CA ILE A 261 -7.29 4.29 -8.97
C ILE A 261 -6.39 3.09 -8.68
N GLY A 262 -5.31 2.93 -9.44
CA GLY A 262 -4.41 1.80 -9.24
C GLY A 262 -3.62 1.89 -7.95
N LEU A 263 -3.28 3.08 -7.44
CA LEU A 263 -2.62 3.23 -6.14
C LEU A 263 -3.55 2.77 -5.01
N THR A 264 -4.82 3.19 -5.02
CA THR A 264 -5.82 2.78 -4.03
C THR A 264 -6.05 1.27 -4.07
N MET A 265 -6.21 0.70 -5.26
CA MET A 265 -6.38 -0.74 -5.43
C MET A 265 -5.15 -1.53 -4.95
N THR A 266 -3.95 -1.08 -5.33
CA THR A 266 -2.72 -1.77 -4.93
C THR A 266 -2.49 -1.70 -3.43
N THR A 267 -2.77 -0.56 -2.78
CA THR A 267 -2.76 -0.49 -1.31
C THR A 267 -3.76 -1.45 -0.68
N SER A 268 -5.00 -1.51 -1.15
CA SER A 268 -6.01 -2.45 -0.62
C SER A 268 -5.60 -3.90 -0.83
N THR A 269 -5.04 -4.26 -2.00
CA THR A 269 -4.59 -5.64 -2.26
C THR A 269 -3.39 -6.04 -1.43
N VAL A 270 -2.44 -5.12 -1.18
CA VAL A 270 -1.31 -5.39 -0.28
C VAL A 270 -1.80 -5.52 1.16
N GLU A 271 -2.74 -4.68 1.59
CA GLU A 271 -3.34 -4.80 2.93
C GLU A 271 -4.12 -6.12 3.10
N THR A 272 -4.85 -6.56 2.07
CA THR A 272 -5.71 -7.76 2.12
C THR A 272 -4.95 -9.08 1.91
N VAL A 273 -3.84 -9.08 1.17
CA VAL A 273 -3.07 -10.33 0.91
C VAL A 273 -2.12 -10.65 2.06
N PHE A 274 -1.70 -9.65 2.81
CA PHE A 274 -0.78 -9.80 3.94
C PHE A 274 -1.50 -9.89 5.31
N HIS A 275 -2.84 -9.92 5.30
CA HIS A 275 -3.76 -10.24 6.42
C HIS A 275 -4.60 -11.46 6.09
#